data_AF-A0A921UB53-F1
#
_entry.id   AF-A0A921UB53-F1
#
_cell.length_a   1.000
_cell.length_b   1.000
_cell.length_c   1.000
_cell.angle_alpha   90.00
_cell.angle_beta   90.00
_cell.angle_gamma   90.00
#
_symmetry.space_group_name_H-M   'P 1'
#
loop_
_entity.id
_entity.type
_entity.pdbx_description
1 polymer ?
#
loop_
_entity_poly.entity_id
_entity_poly.type
_entity_poly.pdbx_seq_one_letter_code
_entity_poly.pdbx_strand_id
1 'polypeptide(L)'
;MAPPDEGAGAAAGGARRRWVRRETLLGLALGQFVSLLITATGFASSELARRGINAPTSQSLLNYILLAVAYGGVLLYRRQPLTIKWYYYLILGIIDVEANYIVVKSYQYTSLTSVMLLDCWSIPCVIVLTWVFLKTKYGLRKFLGVGVCVVGLILVVFSDVHASDRAKGPNPLKGDLFVILGSMLYACSNVTEEFVIKKSNRVELMAMLGLFGAIVSGIQISILERKELHSITWTSGAVLPFVGFAVAMFLFYSTVPIILKICGATMLNLSLLTSDMWAVLICIFAYHEKVDWIYFVAFAATAGGIVLYSYKGSNEVEETAQVAGASDEHGKDRDEEAGTRNPV
;
A
#
# COMPACT_ATOMS: atom_id res chain seq x y z
N MET A 1 -54.95 17.91 -0.60
CA MET A 1 -53.53 18.32 -0.65
C MET A 1 -52.83 17.57 0.47
N ALA A 2 -52.21 16.44 0.17
CA ALA A 2 -51.46 15.67 1.17
C ALA A 2 -50.14 16.40 1.46
N PRO A 3 -49.66 16.46 2.71
CA PRO A 3 -48.39 17.09 3.03
C PRO A 3 -47.23 16.28 2.42
N PRO A 4 -46.13 16.94 2.02
CA PRO A 4 -44.99 16.26 1.41
C PRO A 4 -44.25 15.38 2.42
N ASP A 5 -43.73 14.24 1.94
CA ASP A 5 -42.94 13.24 2.67
C ASP A 5 -41.58 13.80 3.17
N GLU A 6 -41.59 14.66 4.19
CA GLU A 6 -40.36 15.14 4.85
C GLU A 6 -39.64 14.04 5.67
N GLY A 7 -40.36 12.97 6.05
CA GLY A 7 -39.81 11.87 6.84
C GLY A 7 -38.88 10.91 6.07
N ALA A 8 -39.09 10.75 4.76
CA ALA A 8 -38.34 9.81 3.93
C ALA A 8 -36.91 10.30 3.62
N GLY A 9 -36.75 11.61 3.38
CA GLY A 9 -35.45 12.23 3.10
C GLY A 9 -34.50 12.23 4.31
N ALA A 10 -35.03 12.46 5.51
CA ALA A 10 -34.24 12.45 6.75
C ALA A 10 -33.78 11.03 7.14
N ALA A 11 -34.64 10.02 6.96
CA ALA A 11 -34.30 8.62 7.20
C ALA A 11 -33.27 8.08 6.18
N ALA A 12 -33.41 8.44 4.90
CA ALA A 12 -32.44 8.11 3.85
C ALA A 12 -31.08 8.79 4.08
N GLY A 13 -31.08 10.06 4.50
CA GLY A 13 -29.87 10.78 4.90
C GLY A 13 -29.18 10.14 6.11
N GLY A 14 -29.95 9.72 7.13
CA GLY A 14 -29.44 9.03 8.31
C GLY A 14 -28.86 7.63 8.01
N ALA A 15 -29.52 6.86 7.13
CA ALA A 15 -29.04 5.56 6.68
C ALA A 15 -27.76 5.68 5.84
N ARG A 16 -27.72 6.64 4.90
CA ARG A 16 -26.54 6.93 4.07
C ARG A 16 -25.35 7.40 4.91
N ARG A 17 -25.57 8.28 5.89
CA ARG A 17 -24.52 8.76 6.81
C ARG A 17 -24.00 7.64 7.72
N ARG A 18 -24.87 6.74 8.16
CA ARG A 18 -24.51 5.57 9.00
C ARG A 18 -23.75 4.52 8.19
N TRP A 19 -24.09 4.34 6.91
CA TRP A 19 -23.42 3.45 5.98
C TRP A 19 -22.01 3.93 5.64
N VAL A 20 -21.86 5.19 5.24
CA VAL A 20 -20.54 5.83 4.99
C VAL A 20 -19.64 5.72 6.24
N ARG A 21 -20.18 5.97 7.44
CA ARG A 21 -19.43 5.84 8.69
C ARG A 21 -18.95 4.41 8.94
N ARG A 22 -19.76 3.40 8.59
CA ARG A 22 -19.37 1.97 8.72
C ARG A 22 -18.28 1.59 7.74
N GLU A 23 -18.36 2.06 6.50
CA GLU A 23 -17.32 1.82 5.49
C GLU A 23 -15.99 2.49 5.84
N THR A 24 -16.04 3.73 6.37
CA THR A 24 -14.83 4.41 6.84
C THR A 24 -14.21 3.70 8.05
N LEU A 25 -15.03 3.25 9.02
CA LEU A 25 -14.55 2.48 10.16
C LEU A 25 -13.97 1.13 9.75
N LEU A 26 -14.60 0.45 8.80
CA LEU A 26 -14.10 -0.81 8.24
C LEU A 26 -12.78 -0.59 7.50
N GLY A 27 -12.67 0.45 6.68
CA GLY A 27 -11.45 0.83 5.99
C GLY A 27 -10.30 1.13 6.96
N LEU A 28 -10.59 1.85 8.06
CA LEU A 28 -9.61 2.13 9.11
C LEU A 28 -9.16 0.84 9.82
N ALA A 29 -10.10 -0.03 10.21
CA ALA A 29 -9.78 -1.29 10.88
C ALA A 29 -8.96 -2.22 9.99
N LEU A 30 -9.32 -2.34 8.71
CA LEU A 30 -8.56 -3.10 7.73
C LEU A 30 -7.17 -2.47 7.49
N GLY A 31 -7.08 -1.14 7.45
CA GLY A 31 -5.80 -0.42 7.36
C GLY A 31 -4.87 -0.72 8.52
N GLN A 32 -5.40 -0.76 9.75
CA GLN A 32 -4.62 -1.15 10.94
C GLN A 32 -4.22 -2.63 10.92
N PHE A 33 -5.10 -3.50 10.45
CA PHE A 33 -4.78 -4.92 10.28
C PHE A 33 -3.63 -5.11 9.28
N VAL A 34 -3.71 -4.45 8.12
CA VAL A 34 -2.66 -4.47 7.08
C VAL A 34 -1.35 -3.87 7.57
N SER A 35 -1.42 -2.80 8.36
CA SER A 35 -0.27 -2.20 9.05
C SER A 35 0.46 -3.20 9.95
N LEU A 36 -0.27 -3.94 10.80
CA LEU A 36 0.34 -4.98 11.65
C LEU A 36 0.95 -6.12 10.83
N LEU A 37 0.31 -6.51 9.72
CA LEU A 37 0.85 -7.54 8.83
C LEU A 37 2.17 -7.11 8.18
N ILE A 38 2.27 -5.87 7.67
CA ILE A 38 3.51 -5.38 7.08
C ILE A 38 4.61 -5.19 8.13
N THR A 39 4.26 -4.82 9.37
CA THR A 39 5.23 -4.80 10.46
C THR A 39 5.74 -6.22 10.75
N ALA A 40 4.85 -7.23 10.75
CA ALA A 40 5.22 -8.62 10.98
C ALA A 40 6.13 -9.17 9.88
N THR A 41 5.90 -8.81 8.62
CA THR A 41 6.77 -9.20 7.50
C THR A 41 8.13 -8.51 7.60
N GLY A 42 8.18 -7.22 7.91
CA GLY A 42 9.44 -6.50 8.13
C GLY A 42 10.24 -7.06 9.30
N PHE A 43 9.58 -7.39 10.41
CA PHE A 43 10.20 -8.05 11.56
C PHE A 43 10.76 -9.43 11.18
N ALA A 44 9.98 -10.26 10.48
CA ALA A 44 10.45 -11.56 10.03
C ALA A 44 11.67 -11.43 9.10
N SER A 45 11.61 -10.59 8.06
CA SER A 45 12.74 -10.38 7.14
C SER A 45 13.98 -9.84 7.84
N SER A 46 13.82 -8.91 8.79
CA SER A 46 14.91 -8.41 9.61
C SER A 46 15.56 -9.51 10.46
N GLU A 47 14.76 -10.37 11.08
CA GLU A 47 15.26 -11.51 11.86
C GLU A 47 15.98 -12.55 10.99
N LEU A 48 15.50 -12.82 9.77
CA LEU A 48 16.23 -13.67 8.81
C LEU A 48 17.56 -13.04 8.40
N ALA A 49 17.57 -11.73 8.12
CA ALA A 49 18.79 -11.02 7.74
C ALA A 49 19.84 -11.06 8.85
N ARG A 50 19.44 -10.88 10.12
CA ARG A 50 20.34 -10.99 11.29
C ARG A 50 20.92 -12.39 11.47
N ARG A 51 20.20 -13.43 11.01
CA ARG A 51 20.67 -14.82 11.00
C ARG A 51 21.54 -15.16 9.79
N GLY A 52 21.81 -14.20 8.91
CA GLY A 52 22.61 -14.40 7.69
C GLY A 52 21.86 -15.14 6.58
N ILE A 53 20.53 -15.22 6.64
CA ILE A 53 19.72 -15.89 5.63
C ILE A 53 19.32 -14.88 4.54
N ASN A 54 20.00 -14.96 3.40
CA ASN A 54 19.79 -14.08 2.26
C ASN A 54 18.96 -14.77 1.16
N ALA A 55 17.65 -14.85 1.37
CA ALA A 55 16.74 -15.40 0.36
C ALA A 55 15.44 -14.58 0.24
N PRO A 56 15.53 -13.29 -0.13
CA PRO A 56 14.37 -12.38 -0.24
C PRO A 56 13.26 -12.87 -1.19
N THR A 57 13.58 -13.36 -2.39
CA THR A 57 12.60 -13.86 -3.35
C THR A 57 11.98 -15.16 -2.86
N SER A 58 12.75 -16.01 -2.18
CA SER A 58 12.21 -17.25 -1.61
C SER A 58 11.21 -16.99 -0.48
N GLN A 59 11.37 -15.90 0.28
CA GLN A 59 10.39 -15.48 1.30
C GLN A 59 9.05 -15.13 0.66
N SER A 60 9.04 -14.41 -0.46
CA SER A 60 7.83 -13.98 -1.16
C SER A 60 7.25 -15.02 -2.13
N LEU A 61 8.02 -16.00 -2.58
CA LEU A 61 7.54 -17.04 -3.51
C LEU A 61 6.31 -17.79 -2.97
N LEU A 62 6.35 -18.18 -1.69
CA LEU A 62 5.25 -18.89 -1.05
C LEU A 62 3.95 -18.07 -1.08
N ASN A 63 4.05 -16.74 -0.88
CA ASN A 63 2.91 -15.85 -1.00
C ASN A 63 2.30 -15.91 -2.41
N TYR A 64 3.11 -15.73 -3.46
CA TYR A 64 2.59 -15.78 -4.84
C TYR A 64 1.98 -17.12 -5.21
N ILE A 65 2.57 -18.24 -4.76
CA ILE A 65 2.00 -19.57 -4.95
C ILE A 65 0.65 -19.69 -4.24
N LEU A 66 0.56 -19.25 -2.97
CA LEU A 66 -0.70 -19.29 -2.21
C LEU A 66 -1.78 -18.44 -2.86
N LEU A 67 -1.44 -17.23 -3.37
CA LEU A 67 -2.36 -16.42 -4.15
C LEU A 67 -2.83 -17.13 -5.42
N ALA A 68 -1.91 -17.70 -6.20
CA ALA A 68 -2.21 -18.40 -7.43
C ALA A 68 -3.15 -19.60 -7.20
N VAL A 69 -2.89 -20.38 -6.15
CA VAL A 69 -3.70 -21.56 -5.82
C VAL A 69 -5.07 -21.14 -5.28
N ALA A 70 -5.12 -20.25 -4.30
CA ALA A 70 -6.38 -19.86 -3.65
C ALA A 70 -7.29 -19.09 -4.61
N TYR A 71 -6.80 -18.03 -5.24
CA TYR A 71 -7.61 -17.20 -6.12
C TYR A 71 -7.75 -17.79 -7.52
N GLY A 72 -6.70 -18.43 -8.05
CA GLY A 72 -6.78 -19.14 -9.33
C GLY A 72 -7.71 -20.35 -9.27
N GLY A 73 -7.72 -21.08 -8.15
CA GLY A 73 -8.70 -22.14 -7.90
C GLY A 73 -10.14 -21.62 -7.89
N VAL A 74 -10.40 -20.49 -7.22
CA VAL A 74 -11.72 -19.84 -7.23
C VAL A 74 -12.10 -19.34 -8.63
N LEU A 75 -11.16 -18.77 -9.38
CA LEU A 75 -11.40 -18.29 -10.75
C LEU A 75 -11.77 -19.43 -11.69
N LEU A 76 -11.05 -20.56 -11.59
CA LEU A 76 -11.30 -21.76 -12.40
C LEU A 76 -12.62 -22.44 -12.02
N TYR A 77 -12.93 -22.51 -10.71
CA TYR A 77 -14.20 -23.03 -10.22
C TYR A 77 -15.39 -22.20 -10.70
N ARG A 78 -15.27 -20.86 -10.66
CA ARG A 78 -16.31 -19.94 -11.13
C ARG A 78 -16.34 -19.73 -12.64
N ARG A 79 -15.41 -20.34 -13.39
CA ARG A 79 -15.29 -20.26 -14.87
C ARG A 79 -15.33 -18.81 -15.38
N GLN A 80 -14.71 -17.88 -14.65
CA GLN A 80 -14.76 -16.45 -15.04
C GLN A 80 -13.76 -16.16 -16.17
N PRO A 81 -14.18 -15.54 -17.28
CA PRO A 81 -13.27 -15.13 -18.34
C PRO A 81 -12.40 -13.96 -17.86
N LEU A 82 -11.18 -13.88 -18.41
CA LEU A 82 -10.29 -12.73 -18.16
C LEU A 82 -10.88 -11.48 -18.80
N THR A 83 -11.02 -10.44 -18.01
CA THR A 83 -11.54 -9.14 -18.44
C THR A 83 -10.43 -8.26 -19.00
N ILE A 84 -9.20 -8.41 -18.49
CA ILE A 84 -8.02 -7.68 -18.97
C ILE A 84 -7.06 -8.64 -19.68
N LYS A 85 -6.34 -8.13 -20.68
CA LYS A 85 -5.34 -8.91 -21.41
C LYS A 85 -4.19 -9.32 -20.48
N TRP A 86 -3.78 -10.59 -20.58
CA TRP A 86 -2.81 -11.23 -19.70
C TRP A 86 -1.46 -10.49 -19.55
N TYR A 87 -1.01 -9.80 -20.61
CA TYR A 87 0.31 -9.11 -20.60
C TYR A 87 0.38 -7.93 -19.62
N TYR A 88 -0.75 -7.30 -19.27
CA TYR A 88 -0.76 -6.25 -18.24
C TYR A 88 -0.49 -6.84 -16.85
N TYR A 89 -1.02 -8.02 -16.56
CA TYR A 89 -0.76 -8.73 -15.31
C TYR A 89 0.68 -9.23 -15.22
N LEU A 90 1.30 -9.59 -16.35
CA LEU A 90 2.71 -9.95 -16.39
C LEU A 90 3.60 -8.75 -16.00
N ILE A 91 3.36 -7.58 -16.57
CA ILE A 91 4.12 -6.36 -16.23
C ILE A 91 3.91 -6.00 -14.76
N LEU A 92 2.67 -6.08 -14.27
CA LEU A 92 2.37 -5.85 -12.85
C LEU A 92 3.12 -6.84 -11.95
N GLY A 93 3.11 -8.14 -12.28
CA GLY A 93 3.82 -9.16 -11.53
C GLY A 93 5.33 -8.94 -11.50
N ILE A 94 5.93 -8.48 -12.60
CA ILE A 94 7.37 -8.13 -12.63
C ILE A 94 7.65 -6.95 -11.67
N ILE A 95 6.89 -5.87 -11.77
CA ILE A 95 7.07 -4.68 -10.92
C ILE A 95 6.91 -5.05 -9.44
N ASP A 96 5.90 -5.86 -9.12
CA ASP A 96 5.60 -6.25 -7.75
C ASP A 96 6.67 -7.18 -7.16
N VAL A 97 7.13 -8.17 -7.93
CA VAL A 97 8.21 -9.08 -7.50
C VAL A 97 9.52 -8.32 -7.29
N GLU A 98 9.87 -7.40 -8.19
CA GLU A 98 11.07 -6.58 -8.04
C GLU A 98 10.97 -5.63 -6.84
N ALA A 99 9.80 -5.02 -6.58
CA ALA A 99 9.58 -4.21 -5.38
C ALA A 99 9.85 -5.02 -4.11
N ASN A 100 9.26 -6.22 -4.01
CA ASN A 100 9.46 -7.13 -2.89
C ASN A 100 10.92 -7.54 -2.75
N TYR A 101 11.57 -7.94 -3.84
CA TYR A 101 12.97 -8.36 -3.81
C TYR A 101 13.88 -7.25 -3.29
N ILE A 102 13.75 -6.04 -3.83
CA ILE A 102 14.61 -4.91 -3.50
C ILE A 102 14.42 -4.48 -2.03
N VAL A 103 13.17 -4.38 -1.56
CA VAL A 103 12.89 -4.01 -0.16
C VAL A 103 13.33 -5.10 0.81
N VAL A 104 13.04 -6.38 0.54
CA VAL A 104 13.47 -7.45 1.45
C VAL A 104 15.00 -7.57 1.50
N LYS A 105 15.67 -7.33 0.37
CA LYS A 105 17.13 -7.26 0.29
C LYS A 105 17.71 -6.08 1.07
N SER A 106 16.99 -4.96 1.16
CA SER A 106 17.45 -3.77 1.90
C SER A 106 17.66 -4.03 3.39
N TYR A 107 16.89 -4.93 4.02
CA TYR A 107 17.04 -5.32 5.44
C TYR A 107 18.39 -5.95 5.78
N GLN A 108 19.20 -6.33 4.78
CA GLN A 108 20.56 -6.83 4.98
C GLN A 108 21.59 -5.71 5.04
N TYR A 109 21.25 -4.52 4.54
CA TYR A 109 22.14 -3.37 4.42
C TYR A 109 21.77 -2.23 5.36
N THR A 110 20.49 -2.08 5.71
CA THR A 110 19.99 -1.01 6.58
C THR A 110 19.06 -1.57 7.67
N SER A 111 18.75 -0.73 8.67
CA SER A 111 17.95 -1.13 9.85
C SER A 111 16.46 -1.17 9.54
N LEU A 112 15.70 -1.95 10.33
CA LEU A 112 14.23 -2.01 10.23
C LEU A 112 13.58 -0.61 10.29
N THR A 113 14.09 0.26 11.16
CA THR A 113 13.60 1.64 11.31
C THR A 113 13.91 2.51 10.11
N SER A 114 15.09 2.36 9.49
CA SER A 114 15.42 3.11 8.27
C SER A 114 14.55 2.67 7.10
N VAL A 115 14.35 1.34 6.92
CA VAL A 115 13.46 0.82 5.86
C VAL A 115 12.04 1.39 5.97
N MET A 116 11.44 1.34 7.16
CA MET A 116 10.05 1.77 7.34
C MET A 116 9.88 3.28 7.14
N LEU A 117 10.83 4.09 7.63
CA LEU A 117 10.79 5.54 7.42
C LEU A 117 11.05 5.94 5.97
N LEU A 118 11.94 5.24 5.27
CA LEU A 118 12.22 5.50 3.86
C LEU A 118 11.09 5.02 2.94
N ASP A 119 10.34 3.98 3.34
CA ASP A 119 9.17 3.49 2.59
C ASP A 119 8.04 4.55 2.53
N CYS A 120 8.03 5.53 3.44
CA CYS A 120 7.16 6.70 3.36
C CYS A 120 7.30 7.48 2.04
N TRP A 121 8.41 7.32 1.30
CA TRP A 121 8.58 7.84 -0.06
C TRP A 121 7.50 7.34 -1.04
N SER A 122 6.93 6.16 -0.79
CA SER A 122 5.78 5.65 -1.54
C SER A 122 4.60 6.63 -1.54
N ILE A 123 4.38 7.41 -0.45
CA ILE A 123 3.25 8.34 -0.35
C ILE A 123 3.32 9.47 -1.39
N PRO A 124 4.41 10.27 -1.48
CA PRO A 124 4.63 11.19 -2.60
C PRO A 124 4.44 10.55 -3.97
N CYS A 125 5.03 9.36 -4.18
CA CYS A 125 4.95 8.65 -5.46
C CYS A 125 3.50 8.29 -5.81
N VAL A 126 2.73 7.72 -4.89
CA VAL A 126 1.32 7.37 -5.11
C VAL A 126 0.49 8.62 -5.40
N ILE A 127 0.70 9.73 -4.70
CA ILE A 127 -0.04 10.98 -4.95
C ILE A 127 0.24 11.49 -6.37
N VAL A 128 1.50 11.54 -6.78
CA VAL A 128 1.87 11.98 -8.14
C VAL A 128 1.34 11.01 -9.20
N LEU A 129 1.48 9.70 -8.99
CA LEU A 129 1.02 8.68 -9.92
C LEU A 129 -0.50 8.66 -10.06
N THR A 130 -1.26 8.79 -8.97
CA THR A 130 -2.73 8.90 -9.01
C THR A 130 -3.18 10.22 -9.64
N TRP A 131 -2.45 11.32 -9.45
CA TRP A 131 -2.71 12.58 -10.15
C TRP A 131 -2.55 12.43 -11.67
N VAL A 132 -1.46 11.79 -12.12
CA VAL A 132 -1.15 11.62 -13.55
C VAL A 132 -2.04 10.56 -14.20
N PHE A 133 -2.16 9.38 -13.62
CA PHE A 133 -2.84 8.23 -14.24
C PHE A 133 -4.32 8.13 -13.91
N LEU A 134 -4.74 8.47 -12.69
CA LEU A 134 -6.14 8.42 -12.25
C LEU A 134 -6.84 9.79 -12.34
N LYS A 135 -6.11 10.85 -12.72
CA LYS A 135 -6.62 12.24 -12.84
C LYS A 135 -7.31 12.75 -11.57
N THR A 136 -6.86 12.28 -10.41
CA THR A 136 -7.40 12.70 -9.12
C THR A 136 -7.03 14.16 -8.86
N LYS A 137 -7.99 15.05 -8.58
CA LYS A 137 -7.69 16.47 -8.30
C LYS A 137 -7.17 16.62 -6.88
N TYR A 138 -5.98 17.21 -6.74
CA TYR A 138 -5.37 17.52 -5.45
C TYR A 138 -5.20 19.04 -5.29
N GLY A 139 -5.63 19.58 -4.16
CA GLY A 139 -5.38 20.98 -3.82
C GLY A 139 -3.92 21.24 -3.45
N LEU A 140 -3.48 22.50 -3.55
CA LEU A 140 -2.09 22.94 -3.28
C LEU A 140 -1.56 22.53 -1.90
N ARG A 141 -2.44 22.40 -0.90
CA ARG A 141 -2.08 21.95 0.47
C ARG A 141 -1.56 20.52 0.51
N LYS A 142 -2.07 19.65 -0.36
CA LYS A 142 -1.62 18.25 -0.45
C LYS A 142 -0.20 18.18 -1.00
N PHE A 143 0.15 19.05 -1.95
CA PHE A 143 1.53 19.19 -2.45
C PHE A 143 2.48 19.76 -1.39
N LEU A 144 2.02 20.68 -0.53
CA LEU A 144 2.77 21.14 0.63
C LEU A 144 3.05 20.00 1.63
N GLY A 145 2.05 19.18 1.95
CA GLY A 145 2.22 18.00 2.80
C GLY A 145 3.25 17.02 2.21
N VAL A 146 3.18 16.76 0.90
CA VAL A 146 4.18 15.97 0.17
C VAL A 146 5.59 16.56 0.34
N GLY A 147 5.76 17.87 0.15
CA GLY A 147 7.04 18.54 0.31
C GLY A 147 7.65 18.34 1.71
N VAL A 148 6.84 18.41 2.76
CA VAL A 148 7.30 18.16 4.14
C VAL A 148 7.76 16.72 4.33
N CYS A 149 7.05 15.73 3.78
CA CYS A 149 7.47 14.33 3.83
C CYS A 149 8.81 14.10 3.11
N VAL A 150 9.02 14.76 1.96
CA VAL A 150 10.29 14.67 1.22
C VAL A 150 11.46 15.26 2.01
N VAL A 151 11.25 16.35 2.74
CA VAL A 151 12.29 16.92 3.62
C VAL A 151 12.66 15.94 4.74
N GLY A 152 11.67 15.28 5.36
CA GLY A 152 11.90 14.25 6.37
C GLY A 152 12.76 13.08 5.85
N LEU A 153 12.49 12.62 4.63
CA LEU A 153 13.25 11.57 3.95
C LEU A 153 14.69 11.98 3.65
N ILE A 154 14.89 13.20 3.14
CA ILE A 154 16.21 13.74 2.83
C ILE A 154 17.10 13.77 4.09
N LEU A 155 16.54 14.17 5.24
CA LEU A 155 17.28 14.18 6.50
C LEU A 155 17.79 12.80 6.93
N VAL A 156 16.98 11.74 6.75
CA VAL A 156 17.38 10.36 7.05
C VAL A 156 18.56 9.94 6.17
N VAL A 157 18.41 10.10 4.85
CA VAL A 157 19.47 9.73 3.89
C VAL A 157 20.77 10.49 4.17
N PHE A 158 20.71 11.80 4.46
CA PHE A 158 21.91 12.58 4.78
C PHE A 158 22.58 12.12 6.08
N SER A 159 21.81 11.70 7.08
CA SER A 159 22.36 11.13 8.31
C SER A 159 23.13 9.84 8.04
N ASP A 160 22.53 8.95 7.25
CA ASP A 160 23.12 7.64 6.93
C ASP A 160 24.38 7.78 6.05
N VAL A 161 24.44 8.80 5.17
CA VAL A 161 25.67 9.18 4.44
C VAL A 161 26.80 9.58 5.39
N HIS A 162 26.53 10.45 6.39
CA HIS A 162 27.54 10.89 7.35
C HIS A 162 27.99 9.77 8.30
N ALA A 163 27.12 8.81 8.60
CA ALA A 163 27.45 7.62 9.38
C ALA A 163 28.30 6.62 8.56
N SER A 164 27.98 6.45 7.27
CA SER A 164 28.69 5.55 6.35
C SER A 164 30.15 5.96 6.14
N ASP A 165 30.43 7.27 6.08
CA ASP A 165 31.78 7.80 5.91
C ASP A 165 32.70 7.50 7.11
N ARG A 166 32.11 7.10 8.25
CA ARG A 166 32.80 6.79 9.51
C ARG A 166 32.93 5.30 9.81
N ALA A 167 32.23 4.42 9.07
CA ALA A 167 32.14 2.99 9.39
C ALA A 167 32.74 2.08 8.30
N LYS A 168 33.60 1.13 8.69
CA LYS A 168 34.13 0.03 7.84
C LYS A 168 33.13 -1.16 7.74
N GLY A 169 31.83 -0.89 7.70
CA GLY A 169 30.74 -1.89 7.72
C GLY A 169 29.94 -1.96 6.41
N PRO A 170 28.91 -2.82 6.32
CA PRO A 170 28.00 -2.86 5.16
C PRO A 170 27.34 -1.50 4.96
N ASN A 171 27.41 -0.96 3.73
CA ASN A 171 27.00 0.42 3.41
C ASN A 171 25.48 0.64 3.61
N PRO A 172 25.05 1.36 4.67
CA PRO A 172 23.64 1.68 4.90
C PRO A 172 22.99 2.40 3.72
N LEU A 173 23.74 3.31 3.07
CA LEU A 173 23.31 4.04 1.87
C LEU A 173 22.82 3.14 0.73
N LYS A 174 23.42 1.94 0.55
CA LYS A 174 22.95 1.00 -0.47
C LYS A 174 21.58 0.42 -0.10
N GLY A 175 21.38 0.15 1.19
CA GLY A 175 20.07 -0.25 1.72
C GLY A 175 19.04 0.85 1.49
N ASP A 176 19.37 2.09 1.85
CA ASP A 176 18.45 3.23 1.74
C ASP A 176 18.02 3.48 0.28
N LEU A 177 18.97 3.39 -0.66
CA LEU A 177 18.67 3.52 -2.08
C LEU A 177 17.76 2.38 -2.59
N PHE A 178 17.97 1.15 -2.10
CA PHE A 178 17.06 0.04 -2.39
C PHE A 178 15.66 0.31 -1.84
N VAL A 179 15.52 0.85 -0.63
CA VAL A 179 14.19 1.18 -0.08
C VAL A 179 13.50 2.26 -0.91
N ILE A 180 14.20 3.32 -1.32
CA ILE A 180 13.62 4.38 -2.16
C ILE A 180 13.17 3.82 -3.52
N LEU A 181 13.96 2.94 -4.13
CA LEU A 181 13.59 2.32 -5.39
C LEU A 181 12.41 1.35 -5.22
N GLY A 182 12.44 0.52 -4.18
CA GLY A 182 11.40 -0.46 -3.87
C GLY A 182 10.07 0.19 -3.53
N SER A 183 10.07 1.24 -2.70
CA SER A 183 8.88 2.02 -2.36
C SER A 183 8.25 2.72 -3.58
N MET A 184 9.07 3.21 -4.51
CA MET A 184 8.57 3.75 -5.79
C MET A 184 7.91 2.66 -6.66
N LEU A 185 8.48 1.46 -6.71
CA LEU A 185 7.88 0.33 -7.42
C LEU A 185 6.59 -0.15 -6.74
N TYR A 186 6.53 -0.17 -5.40
CA TYR A 186 5.30 -0.44 -4.67
C TYR A 186 4.22 0.60 -4.95
N ALA A 187 4.57 1.89 -5.03
CA ALA A 187 3.65 2.94 -5.44
C ALA A 187 3.07 2.67 -6.83
N CYS A 188 3.92 2.30 -7.80
CA CYS A 188 3.49 1.91 -9.14
C CYS A 188 2.56 0.67 -9.13
N SER A 189 2.91 -0.36 -8.35
CA SER A 189 2.12 -1.59 -8.20
C SER A 189 0.74 -1.26 -7.63
N ASN A 190 0.69 -0.55 -6.49
CA ASN A 190 -0.54 -0.14 -5.80
C ASN A 190 -1.47 0.68 -6.69
N VAL A 191 -0.94 1.65 -7.44
CA VAL A 191 -1.75 2.50 -8.35
C VAL A 191 -2.28 1.70 -9.54
N THR A 192 -1.47 0.77 -10.06
CA THR A 192 -1.90 -0.13 -11.14
C THR A 192 -2.98 -1.10 -10.66
N GLU A 193 -2.83 -1.66 -9.46
CA GLU A 193 -3.85 -2.50 -8.83
C GLU A 193 -5.16 -1.73 -8.61
N GLU A 194 -5.10 -0.50 -8.11
CA GLU A 194 -6.28 0.34 -7.94
C GLU A 194 -6.98 0.61 -9.28
N PHE A 195 -6.21 0.84 -10.35
CA PHE A 195 -6.78 1.01 -11.68
C PHE A 195 -7.42 -0.27 -12.21
N VAL A 196 -6.78 -1.42 -12.02
CA VAL A 196 -7.29 -2.72 -12.48
C VAL A 196 -8.53 -3.13 -11.70
N ILE A 197 -8.55 -3.00 -10.37
CA ILE A 197 -9.68 -3.42 -9.54
C ILE A 197 -10.94 -2.58 -9.76
N LYS A 198 -10.79 -1.35 -10.25
CA LYS A 198 -11.92 -0.51 -10.68
C LYS A 198 -12.54 -1.00 -11.99
N LYS A 199 -11.80 -1.72 -12.82
CA LYS A 199 -12.24 -2.24 -14.14
C LYS A 199 -12.54 -3.74 -14.14
N SER A 200 -11.98 -4.50 -13.21
CA SER A 200 -11.95 -5.95 -13.20
C SER A 200 -12.28 -6.51 -11.80
N ASN A 201 -12.42 -7.84 -11.70
CA ASN A 201 -12.67 -8.50 -10.44
C ASN A 201 -11.39 -8.65 -9.61
N ARG A 202 -11.49 -8.42 -8.30
CA ARG A 202 -10.39 -8.62 -7.33
C ARG A 202 -9.79 -10.03 -7.38
N VAL A 203 -10.63 -11.05 -7.61
CA VAL A 203 -10.20 -12.45 -7.70
C VAL A 203 -9.33 -12.67 -8.93
N GLU A 204 -9.67 -12.05 -10.07
CA GLU A 204 -8.88 -12.13 -11.31
C GLU A 204 -7.51 -11.49 -11.11
N LEU A 205 -7.47 -10.28 -10.53
CA LEU A 205 -6.23 -9.57 -10.22
C LEU A 205 -5.30 -10.41 -9.34
N MET A 206 -5.80 -10.92 -8.21
CA MET A 206 -4.99 -11.71 -7.28
C MET A 206 -4.53 -13.04 -7.86
N ALA A 207 -5.38 -13.72 -8.64
CA ALA A 207 -5.01 -14.97 -9.31
C ALA A 207 -3.88 -14.76 -10.32
N MET A 208 -3.99 -13.73 -11.17
CA MET A 208 -3.00 -13.44 -12.21
C MET A 208 -1.70 -12.88 -11.61
N LEU A 209 -1.80 -12.02 -10.58
CA LEU A 209 -0.64 -11.52 -9.85
C LEU A 209 0.12 -12.66 -9.16
N GLY A 210 -0.60 -13.57 -8.48
CA GLY A 210 0.00 -14.76 -7.90
C GLY A 210 0.66 -15.67 -8.94
N LEU A 211 -0.01 -15.91 -10.07
CA LEU A 211 0.52 -16.77 -11.13
C LEU A 211 1.79 -16.21 -11.77
N PHE A 212 1.73 -14.98 -12.28
CA PHE A 212 2.90 -14.36 -12.92
C PHE A 212 3.99 -14.03 -11.90
N GLY A 213 3.62 -13.60 -10.70
CA GLY A 213 4.55 -13.39 -9.59
C GLY A 213 5.32 -14.66 -9.26
N ALA A 214 4.65 -15.81 -9.13
CA ALA A 214 5.31 -17.09 -8.86
C ALA A 214 6.27 -17.52 -9.99
N ILE A 215 5.90 -17.29 -11.25
CA ILE A 215 6.77 -17.58 -12.41
C ILE A 215 8.02 -16.70 -12.37
N VAL A 216 7.86 -15.39 -12.21
CA VAL A 216 8.97 -14.43 -12.18
C VAL A 216 9.87 -14.69 -10.97
N SER A 217 9.29 -14.89 -9.79
CA SER A 217 10.02 -15.26 -8.58
C SER A 217 10.80 -16.56 -8.75
N GLY A 218 10.21 -17.59 -9.38
CA GLY A 218 10.91 -18.86 -9.65
C GLY A 218 12.12 -18.69 -10.57
N ILE A 219 12.00 -17.86 -11.61
CA ILE A 219 13.12 -17.50 -12.50
C ILE A 219 14.20 -16.75 -11.71
N GLN A 220 13.80 -15.76 -10.92
CA GLN A 220 14.72 -14.92 -10.15
C GLN A 220 15.48 -15.71 -9.07
N ILE A 221 14.81 -16.65 -8.38
CA ILE A 221 15.46 -17.58 -7.44
C ILE A 221 16.53 -18.41 -8.14
N SER A 222 16.21 -18.92 -9.33
CA SER A 222 17.13 -19.76 -10.11
C SER A 222 18.42 -19.02 -10.50
N ILE A 223 18.34 -17.70 -10.69
CA ILE A 223 19.46 -16.85 -11.11
C ILE A 223 20.22 -16.26 -9.90
N LEU A 224 19.50 -15.69 -8.92
CA LEU A 224 20.08 -14.84 -7.87
C LEU A 224 20.29 -15.57 -6.53
N GLU A 225 19.43 -16.53 -6.19
CA GLU A 225 19.40 -17.11 -4.83
C GLU A 225 19.85 -18.57 -4.76
N ARG A 226 20.16 -19.19 -5.90
CA ARG A 226 20.51 -20.62 -5.96
C ARG A 226 21.66 -21.01 -5.01
N LYS A 227 22.68 -20.16 -4.89
CA LYS A 227 23.83 -20.42 -4.02
C LYS A 227 23.49 -20.18 -2.56
N GLU A 228 22.79 -19.09 -2.28
CA GLU A 228 22.35 -18.72 -0.93
C GLU A 228 21.44 -19.80 -0.33
N LEU A 229 20.46 -20.29 -1.09
CA LEU A 229 19.56 -21.37 -0.67
C LEU A 229 20.29 -22.67 -0.29
N HIS A 230 21.37 -22.99 -1.01
CA HIS A 230 22.18 -24.17 -0.72
C HIS A 230 23.02 -24.01 0.55
N SER A 231 23.34 -22.78 0.94
CA SER A 231 24.08 -22.50 2.19
C SER A 231 23.19 -22.38 3.43
N ILE A 232 21.87 -22.37 3.29
CA ILE A 232 20.95 -22.23 4.43
C ILE A 232 20.93 -23.52 5.26
N THR A 233 21.26 -23.38 6.54
CA THR A 233 21.00 -24.41 7.54
C THR A 233 19.55 -24.31 8.02
N TRP A 234 18.70 -25.20 7.50
CA TRP A 234 17.29 -25.24 7.84
C TRP A 234 17.08 -25.66 9.30
N THR A 235 16.94 -24.67 10.17
CA THR A 235 16.61 -24.85 11.60
C THR A 235 15.19 -24.39 11.87
N SER A 236 14.55 -24.89 12.93
CA SER A 236 13.19 -24.47 13.33
C SER A 236 13.09 -22.95 13.54
N GLY A 237 14.18 -22.31 13.95
CA GLY A 237 14.27 -20.85 14.09
C GLY A 237 14.38 -20.08 12.77
N ALA A 238 14.71 -20.72 11.65
CA ALA A 238 14.67 -20.13 10.31
C ALA A 238 13.31 -20.37 9.62
N VAL A 239 12.76 -21.57 9.78
CA VAL A 239 11.48 -21.97 9.16
C VAL A 239 10.33 -21.14 9.71
N LEU A 240 10.29 -20.88 11.02
CA LEU A 240 9.18 -20.17 11.65
C LEU A 240 9.03 -18.72 11.10
N PRO A 241 10.09 -17.89 11.04
CA PRO A 241 10.03 -16.59 10.37
C PRO A 241 9.68 -16.66 8.88
N PHE A 242 10.15 -17.68 8.14
CA PHE A 242 9.77 -17.90 6.73
C PHE A 242 8.27 -18.13 6.55
N VAL A 243 7.69 -19.03 7.35
CA VAL A 243 6.26 -19.35 7.29
C VAL A 243 5.44 -18.16 7.80
N GLY A 244 5.88 -17.51 8.87
CA GLY A 244 5.24 -16.30 9.41
C GLY A 244 5.19 -15.18 8.36
N PHE A 245 6.30 -14.95 7.66
CA PHE A 245 6.37 -14.00 6.54
C PHE A 245 5.37 -14.35 5.44
N ALA A 246 5.36 -15.61 4.97
CA ALA A 246 4.48 -16.05 3.89
C ALA A 246 2.99 -15.91 4.24
N VAL A 247 2.60 -16.28 5.47
CA VAL A 247 1.21 -16.14 5.94
C VAL A 247 0.84 -14.67 6.08
N ALA A 248 1.71 -13.84 6.66
CA ALA A 248 1.45 -12.42 6.82
C ALA A 248 1.32 -11.71 5.46
N MET A 249 2.21 -12.01 4.51
CA MET A 249 2.13 -11.52 3.14
C MET A 249 0.86 -11.97 2.43
N PHE A 250 0.47 -13.24 2.57
CA PHE A 250 -0.76 -13.74 1.95
C PHE A 250 -2.00 -13.00 2.46
N LEU A 251 -2.08 -12.78 3.78
CA LEU A 251 -3.17 -12.01 4.37
C LEU A 251 -3.13 -10.54 3.95
N PHE A 252 -1.93 -9.96 3.83
CA PHE A 252 -1.73 -8.58 3.38
C PHE A 252 -2.24 -8.41 1.96
N TYR A 253 -1.74 -9.21 1.01
CA TYR A 253 -2.15 -9.19 -0.40
C TYR A 253 -3.63 -9.53 -0.59
N SER A 254 -4.21 -10.39 0.25
CA SER A 254 -5.64 -10.68 0.21
C SER A 254 -6.50 -9.50 0.66
N THR A 255 -5.97 -8.63 1.54
CA THR A 255 -6.69 -7.51 2.14
C THR A 255 -6.52 -6.21 1.36
N VAL A 256 -5.35 -5.97 0.78
CA VAL A 256 -5.02 -4.77 -0.01
C VAL A 256 -6.07 -4.45 -1.09
N PRO A 257 -6.50 -5.39 -1.95
CA PRO A 257 -7.56 -5.14 -2.94
C PRO A 257 -8.87 -4.67 -2.33
N ILE A 258 -9.21 -5.17 -1.13
CA ILE A 258 -10.44 -4.76 -0.43
C ILE A 258 -10.32 -3.29 0.00
N ILE A 259 -9.18 -2.91 0.57
CA ILE A 259 -8.91 -1.52 0.98
C ILE A 259 -8.83 -0.60 -0.23
N LEU A 260 -8.10 -0.99 -1.29
CA LEU A 260 -7.99 -0.20 -2.52
C LEU A 260 -9.37 0.08 -3.14
N LYS A 261 -10.31 -0.87 -3.05
CA LYS A 261 -11.68 -0.69 -3.55
C LYS A 261 -12.50 0.28 -2.71
N ILE A 262 -12.33 0.29 -1.38
CA ILE A 262 -13.14 1.10 -0.46
C ILE A 262 -12.54 2.51 -0.29
N CYS A 263 -11.23 2.61 -0.15
CA CYS A 263 -10.52 3.81 0.28
C CYS A 263 -9.46 4.33 -0.71
N GLY A 264 -9.03 3.52 -1.69
CA GLY A 264 -7.98 3.86 -2.66
C GLY A 264 -6.54 3.69 -2.15
N ALA A 265 -5.56 3.82 -3.04
CA ALA A 265 -4.14 3.61 -2.75
C ALA A 265 -3.57 4.65 -1.78
N THR A 266 -4.04 5.89 -1.84
CA THR A 266 -3.55 6.94 -0.95
C THR A 266 -3.90 6.67 0.51
N MET A 267 -5.12 6.21 0.80
CA MET A 267 -5.54 5.85 2.15
C MET A 267 -4.87 4.57 2.66
N LEU A 268 -4.60 3.61 1.76
CA LEU A 268 -3.82 2.42 2.09
C LEU A 268 -2.43 2.82 2.59
N ASN A 269 -1.68 3.61 1.82
CA ASN A 269 -0.33 4.05 2.20
C ASN A 269 -0.34 4.93 3.45
N LEU A 270 -1.38 5.73 3.65
CA LEU A 270 -1.57 6.49 4.90
C LEU A 270 -1.72 5.57 6.11
N SER A 271 -2.42 4.45 5.95
CA SER A 271 -2.62 3.46 7.00
C SER A 271 -1.32 2.71 7.31
N LEU A 272 -0.48 2.47 6.30
CA LEU A 272 0.83 1.83 6.46
C LEU A 272 1.78 2.65 7.35
N LEU A 273 1.61 3.98 7.47
CA LEU A 273 2.42 4.79 8.40
C LEU A 273 2.33 4.30 9.85
N THR A 274 1.20 3.70 10.24
CA THR A 274 1.09 3.13 11.59
C THR A 274 2.04 1.94 11.80
N SER A 275 2.47 1.26 10.73
CA SER A 275 3.49 0.20 10.78
C SER A 275 4.82 0.76 11.24
N ASP A 276 5.18 1.96 10.77
CA ASP A 276 6.45 2.59 11.13
C ASP A 276 6.53 2.83 12.63
N MET A 277 5.40 3.13 13.27
CA MET A 277 5.30 3.23 14.73
C MET A 277 5.51 1.92 15.43
N TRP A 278 4.90 0.84 14.94
CA TRP A 278 5.14 -0.49 15.48
C TRP A 278 6.59 -0.94 15.29
N ALA A 279 7.21 -0.59 14.16
CA ALA A 279 8.61 -0.91 13.86
C ALA A 279 9.58 -0.23 14.82
N VAL A 280 9.36 1.05 15.16
CA VAL A 280 10.16 1.77 16.17
C VAL A 280 10.03 1.10 17.54
N LEU A 281 8.81 0.71 17.95
CA LEU A 281 8.58 0.00 19.21
C LEU A 281 9.32 -1.35 19.24
N ILE A 282 9.26 -2.11 18.15
CA ILE A 282 9.98 -3.39 18.02
C ILE A 282 11.49 -3.17 18.10
N CYS A 283 12.02 -2.13 17.44
CA CYS A 283 13.44 -1.82 17.49
C CYS A 283 13.92 -1.53 18.93
N ILE A 284 13.15 -0.73 19.67
CA ILE A 284 13.48 -0.38 21.07
C ILE A 284 13.31 -1.58 22.00
N PHE A 285 12.18 -2.28 21.95
CA PHE A 285 11.83 -3.31 22.94
C PHE A 285 12.31 -4.72 22.59
N ALA A 286 12.28 -5.10 21.31
CA ALA A 286 12.72 -6.43 20.89
C ALA A 286 14.23 -6.44 20.63
N TYR A 287 14.74 -5.46 19.88
CA TYR A 287 16.14 -5.45 19.48
C TYR A 287 17.07 -4.73 20.45
N HIS A 288 16.52 -3.97 21.41
CA HIS A 288 17.29 -3.21 22.40
C HIS A 288 18.33 -2.28 21.73
N GLU A 289 18.04 -1.83 20.51
CA GLU A 289 18.90 -0.93 19.75
C GLU A 289 18.58 0.52 20.07
N LYS A 290 19.62 1.36 20.13
CA LYS A 290 19.46 2.79 20.34
C LYS A 290 19.05 3.43 19.02
N VAL A 291 17.81 3.89 18.94
CA VAL A 291 17.31 4.65 17.79
C VAL A 291 17.90 6.06 17.86
N ASP A 292 18.60 6.48 16.81
CA ASP A 292 19.16 7.82 16.73
C ASP A 292 18.06 8.90 16.74
N TRP A 293 18.35 10.03 17.39
CA TRP A 293 17.39 11.13 17.55
C TRP A 293 16.85 11.66 16.22
N ILE A 294 17.65 11.58 15.15
CA ILE A 294 17.28 12.03 13.81
C ILE A 294 16.07 11.27 13.24
N TYR A 295 15.90 9.98 13.59
CA TYR A 295 14.77 9.18 13.14
C TYR A 295 13.46 9.64 13.80
N PHE A 296 13.49 10.12 15.05
CA PHE A 296 12.33 10.73 15.70
C PHE A 296 11.93 12.05 15.03
N VAL A 297 12.91 12.86 14.61
CA VAL A 297 12.67 14.10 13.86
C VAL A 297 12.06 13.80 12.49
N ALA A 298 12.63 12.83 11.76
CA ALA A 298 12.11 12.39 10.47
C ALA A 298 10.68 11.87 10.61
N PHE A 299 10.40 11.07 11.64
CA PHE A 299 9.06 10.60 11.92
C PHE A 299 8.08 11.75 12.20
N ALA A 300 8.46 12.71 13.05
CA ALA A 300 7.62 13.87 13.34
C ALA A 300 7.34 14.72 12.08
N ALA A 301 8.33 14.86 11.20
CA ALA A 301 8.17 15.53 9.92
C ALA A 301 7.18 14.79 9.00
N THR A 302 7.32 13.47 8.85
CA THR A 302 6.40 12.65 8.04
C THR A 302 4.98 12.65 8.61
N ALA A 303 4.83 12.48 9.92
CA ALA A 303 3.53 12.55 10.60
C ALA A 303 2.90 13.95 10.42
N GLY A 304 3.68 15.02 10.55
CA GLY A 304 3.24 16.39 10.32
C GLY A 304 2.79 16.65 8.87
N GLY A 305 3.56 16.15 7.88
CA GLY A 305 3.20 16.22 6.47
C GLY A 305 1.89 15.50 6.16
N ILE A 306 1.65 14.37 6.81
CA ILE A 306 0.43 13.58 6.71
C ILE A 306 -0.77 14.25 7.38
N VAL A 307 -0.58 14.86 8.55
CA VAL A 307 -1.62 15.65 9.20
C VAL A 307 -1.99 16.85 8.32
N LEU A 308 -1.00 17.54 7.74
CA LEU A 308 -1.24 18.64 6.80
C LEU A 308 -1.97 18.18 5.53
N TYR A 309 -1.64 17.00 5.03
CA TYR A 309 -2.33 16.36 3.91
C TYR A 309 -3.79 16.00 4.25
N SER A 310 -4.02 15.46 5.45
CA SER A 310 -5.32 14.94 5.90
C SER A 310 -6.24 16.02 6.45
N TYR A 311 -5.71 17.19 6.78
CA TYR A 311 -6.49 18.32 7.29
C TYR A 311 -7.39 18.86 6.18
N LYS A 312 -8.67 18.52 6.26
CA LYS A 312 -9.69 18.99 5.32
C LYS A 312 -9.91 20.47 5.55
N GLY A 313 -9.42 21.29 4.63
CA GLY A 313 -9.78 22.71 4.62
C GLY A 313 -11.27 22.85 4.34
N SER A 314 -11.96 23.73 5.10
CA SER A 314 -13.39 24.04 4.95
C SER A 314 -13.88 24.17 3.50
N ASN A 315 -13.03 24.63 2.58
CA ASN A 315 -13.40 24.88 1.19
C ASN A 315 -13.68 23.61 0.35
N GLU A 316 -13.07 22.43 0.64
CA GLU A 316 -13.38 21.19 -0.13
C GLU A 316 -14.75 20.60 0.27
N VAL A 317 -15.25 20.91 1.48
CA VAL A 317 -16.61 20.54 1.91
C VAL A 317 -17.65 21.38 1.16
N GLU A 318 -17.34 22.66 0.93
CA GLU A 318 -18.19 23.61 0.22
C GLU A 318 -18.27 23.31 -1.28
N GLU A 319 -17.14 22.96 -1.92
CA GLU A 319 -17.10 22.59 -3.34
C GLU A 319 -17.82 21.25 -3.61
N THR A 320 -17.70 20.27 -2.71
CA THR A 320 -18.43 18.98 -2.84
C THR A 320 -19.92 19.15 -2.56
N ALA A 321 -20.30 20.08 -1.67
CA ALA A 321 -21.70 20.40 -1.38
C ALA A 321 -22.35 21.22 -2.52
N GLN A 322 -21.62 22.14 -3.15
CA GLN A 322 -22.09 22.91 -4.30
C GLN A 322 -22.23 22.06 -5.56
N VAL A 323 -21.30 21.13 -5.83
CA VAL A 323 -21.40 20.21 -6.99
C VAL A 323 -22.53 19.18 -6.81
N ALA A 324 -22.81 18.75 -5.57
CA ALA A 324 -23.97 17.91 -5.28
C ALA A 324 -25.29 18.67 -5.40
N GLY A 325 -25.36 19.93 -4.94
CA GLY A 325 -26.55 20.78 -5.09
C GLY A 325 -26.85 21.15 -6.55
N ALA A 326 -25.82 21.48 -7.34
CA ALA A 326 -25.98 21.84 -8.76
C ALA A 326 -26.37 20.63 -9.64
N SER A 327 -25.99 19.41 -9.27
CA SER A 327 -26.39 18.20 -10.00
C SER A 327 -27.85 17.81 -9.73
N ASP A 328 -28.38 18.13 -8.55
CA ASP A 328 -29.78 17.85 -8.18
C ASP A 328 -30.76 18.90 -8.77
N GLU A 329 -30.33 20.16 -8.96
CA GLU A 329 -31.13 21.16 -9.71
C GLU A 329 -31.18 20.85 -11.21
N HIS A 330 -30.06 20.45 -11.83
CA HIS A 330 -30.02 20.10 -13.25
C HIS A 330 -30.74 18.79 -13.60
N GLY A 331 -30.93 17.90 -12.62
CA GLY A 331 -31.75 16.70 -12.76
C GLY A 331 -33.25 17.00 -12.71
N LYS A 332 -33.68 17.93 -11.85
CA LYS A 332 -35.09 18.34 -11.74
C LYS A 332 -35.59 19.11 -12.97
N ASP A 333 -34.79 20.03 -13.50
CA ASP A 333 -35.19 20.81 -14.70
C ASP A 333 -35.30 19.95 -15.96
N ARG A 334 -34.48 18.88 -16.08
CA ARG A 334 -34.57 17.94 -17.23
C ARG A 334 -35.79 17.02 -17.15
N ASP A 335 -36.21 16.63 -15.96
CA ASP A 335 -37.38 15.78 -15.78
C ASP A 335 -38.70 16.58 -15.94
N GLU A 336 -38.71 17.89 -15.64
CA GLU A 336 -39.87 18.76 -15.89
C GLU A 336 -40.02 19.15 -17.39
N GLU A 337 -38.93 19.39 -18.13
CA GLU A 337 -39.00 19.66 -19.58
C GLU A 337 -39.33 18.42 -20.44
N ALA A 338 -38.98 17.22 -19.98
CA ALA A 338 -39.32 15.97 -20.67
C ALA A 338 -40.81 15.57 -20.51
N GLY A 339 -41.49 16.09 -19.48
CA GLY A 339 -42.90 15.79 -19.19
C GLY A 339 -43.93 16.67 -19.92
N THR A 340 -43.52 17.72 -20.62
CA THR A 340 -44.45 18.71 -21.22
C THR A 340 -44.51 18.72 -22.75
N ARG A 341 -43.86 17.78 -23.46
CA ARG A 341 -43.99 17.68 -24.93
C ARG A 341 -44.90 16.52 -25.38
N ASN A 342 -46.13 16.95 -25.71
CA ASN A 342 -47.21 16.35 -26.52
C ASN A 342 -48.17 15.35 -25.85
N PRO A 343 -49.47 15.62 -26.03
CA PRO A 343 -50.18 14.97 -27.13
C PRO A 343 -50.80 15.97 -28.13
N VAL A 344 -50.72 15.63 -29.41
CA VAL A 344 -51.70 16.01 -30.45
C VAL A 344 -52.32 14.74 -30.95
#